data_AF-A0A942J1F6-F1
#
_entry.id   AF-A0A942J1F6-F1
#
_cell.length_a   1.000
_cell.length_b   1.000
_cell.length_c   1.000
_cell.angle_alpha   90.00
_cell.angle_beta   90.00
_cell.angle_gamma   90.00
#
_symmetry.space_group_name_H-M   'P 1'
#
loop_
_entity.id
_entity.type
_entity.pdbx_description
1 polymer ?
#
loop_
_entity_poly.entity_id
_entity_poly.type
_entity_poly.pdbx_seq_one_letter_code
_entity_poly.pdbx_strand_id
1 'polypeptide(L)'
;MIQEKSTSLIQLKDYEGRCNVLFPTVTMQQISPFHRIRVEEVKINPDPEAGDVFKVGSKKVGNNFEDVLSLSKTAVLRLSTAAGIVWNWAETRVLSAGKDYVLYQAVGAMRKPSGEWIPLKATKEIDLEVVEAETYDTNLETAKKLKPEQRDGLAPEEWAEAKTRKNMIQWKKNKLMRAETGAMLRVVRALLSVKHQYSAAELKKPFAVPTVDFAPDYSDPEVRKAMAEAGIRATSDLFGQSAVHQLQAPQQLLGQPIDVDQREERFNASGAVIDADVTADVVDNLPWTGEGDGGNDVGPPWEGQAVTDDPGQHDMFKNAIVCQGCDQIIAIEKDWTPQQIADYSQKRYGKKLCVSCQKEAGLQEKKTAGQKAGGGR
;
A
#
# COMPACT_ATOMS: atom_id res chain seq x y z
N MET A 1 7.73 -6.28 -56.07
CA MET A 1 7.16 -7.25 -55.11
C MET A 1 7.43 -6.71 -53.72
N ILE A 2 6.48 -5.96 -53.18
CA ILE A 2 6.56 -5.36 -51.84
C ILE A 2 6.06 -6.45 -50.89
N GLN A 3 6.94 -7.01 -50.07
CA GLN A 3 6.54 -7.90 -48.99
C GLN A 3 5.69 -7.09 -48.01
N GLU A 4 4.38 -7.35 -48.00
CA GLU A 4 3.51 -7.04 -46.87
C GLU A 4 4.11 -7.73 -45.63
N LYS A 5 4.88 -6.99 -44.84
CA LYS A 5 5.20 -7.39 -43.47
C LYS A 5 3.89 -7.36 -42.71
N SER A 6 3.26 -8.52 -42.62
CA SER A 6 2.12 -8.81 -41.77
C SER A 6 2.31 -8.15 -40.41
N THR A 7 1.56 -7.07 -40.15
CA THR A 7 1.41 -6.45 -38.84
C THR A 7 0.83 -7.53 -37.93
N SER A 8 1.70 -8.18 -37.16
CA SER A 8 1.31 -9.36 -36.38
C SER A 8 0.31 -8.92 -35.31
N LEU A 9 -0.97 -9.19 -35.56
CA LEU A 9 -2.00 -9.31 -34.54
C LEU A 9 -1.39 -10.14 -33.41
N ILE A 10 -1.06 -9.52 -32.28
CA ILE A 10 -0.72 -10.26 -31.06
C ILE A 10 -2.03 -10.91 -30.66
N GLN A 11 -2.24 -12.15 -31.09
CA GLN A 11 -3.41 -12.91 -30.71
C GLN A 11 -3.21 -13.34 -29.26
N LEU A 12 -4.09 -12.88 -28.37
CA LEU A 12 -4.17 -13.35 -26.98
C LEU A 12 -4.19 -14.88 -26.86
N LYS A 13 -4.61 -15.58 -27.93
CA LYS A 13 -4.53 -17.03 -28.10
C LYS A 13 -3.15 -17.62 -27.85
N ASP A 14 -2.06 -16.88 -28.12
CA ASP A 14 -0.71 -17.36 -27.82
C ASP A 14 -0.45 -17.42 -26.31
N TYR A 15 -1.15 -16.60 -25.52
CA TYR A 15 -1.02 -16.52 -24.06
C TYR A 15 -2.12 -17.30 -23.31
N GLU A 16 -3.24 -17.61 -23.99
CA GLU A 16 -4.30 -18.48 -23.49
C GLU A 16 -3.74 -19.87 -23.15
N GLY A 17 -3.74 -20.20 -21.85
CA GLY A 17 -3.22 -21.46 -21.31
C GLY A 17 -1.86 -21.35 -20.62
N ARG A 18 -1.02 -20.37 -21.00
CA ARG A 18 0.30 -20.09 -20.40
C ARG A 18 0.24 -19.04 -19.29
N CYS A 19 -0.66 -18.05 -19.42
CA CYS A 19 -0.77 -16.90 -18.52
C CYS A 19 -2.23 -16.71 -18.06
N ASN A 20 -2.42 -16.08 -16.90
CA ASN A 20 -3.72 -15.57 -16.46
C ASN A 20 -3.96 -14.20 -17.10
N VAL A 21 -4.76 -14.14 -18.16
CA VAL A 21 -5.04 -12.89 -18.89
C VAL A 21 -6.03 -12.03 -18.10
N LEU A 22 -5.61 -10.81 -17.72
CA LEU A 22 -6.41 -9.87 -16.93
C LEU A 22 -7.13 -8.85 -17.81
N PHE A 23 -7.91 -9.34 -18.76
CA PHE A 23 -8.72 -8.48 -19.61
C PHE A 23 -10.02 -9.18 -20.05
N PRO A 24 -11.20 -8.52 -19.97
CA PRO A 24 -12.48 -9.13 -20.31
C PRO A 24 -12.70 -9.30 -21.83
N THR A 25 -11.70 -9.07 -22.67
CA THR A 25 -11.85 -9.09 -24.14
C THR A 25 -10.83 -10.04 -24.77
N VAL A 26 -11.35 -11.01 -25.53
CA VAL A 26 -10.58 -12.08 -26.20
C VAL A 26 -9.85 -11.58 -27.45
N THR A 27 -10.31 -10.47 -28.03
CA THR A 27 -9.77 -9.91 -29.27
C THR A 27 -9.34 -8.46 -29.09
N MET A 28 -8.06 -8.19 -29.32
CA MET A 28 -7.53 -6.84 -29.35
C MET A 28 -7.23 -6.47 -30.80
N GLN A 29 -7.94 -5.47 -31.33
CA GLN A 29 -7.61 -4.88 -32.62
C GLN A 29 -6.64 -3.72 -32.40
N GLN A 30 -5.59 -3.65 -33.21
CA GLN A 30 -4.67 -2.53 -33.17
C GLN A 30 -5.43 -1.24 -33.52
N ILE A 31 -5.49 -0.30 -32.59
CA ILE A 31 -6.23 0.97 -32.74
C ILE A 31 -5.70 1.79 -33.91
N SER A 32 -4.37 1.84 -34.05
CA SER A 32 -3.68 2.62 -35.08
C SER A 32 -2.26 2.09 -35.32
N PRO A 33 -1.66 2.36 -36.50
CA PRO A 33 -0.28 2.00 -36.81
C PRO A 33 0.77 2.57 -35.84
N PHE A 34 0.41 3.61 -35.09
CA PHE A 34 1.30 4.29 -34.14
C PHE A 34 1.31 3.69 -32.74
N HIS A 35 0.38 2.77 -32.46
CA HIS A 35 0.27 2.16 -31.14
C HIS A 35 0.56 0.66 -31.25
N ARG A 36 1.39 0.17 -30.33
CA ARG A 36 1.71 -1.24 -30.20
C ARG A 36 1.20 -1.74 -28.86
N ILE A 37 0.54 -2.89 -28.89
CA ILE A 37 0.16 -3.60 -27.69
C ILE A 37 1.42 -4.22 -27.08
N ARG A 38 1.70 -3.89 -25.82
CA ARG A 38 2.67 -4.60 -24.98
C ARG A 38 1.90 -5.48 -24.00
N VAL A 39 2.46 -6.63 -23.68
CA VAL A 39 1.96 -7.47 -22.59
C VAL A 39 2.99 -7.39 -21.47
N GLU A 40 2.57 -6.90 -20.30
CA GLU A 40 3.38 -6.94 -19.09
C GLU A 40 3.04 -8.21 -18.32
N GLU A 41 4.05 -9.03 -18.04
CA GLU A 41 3.90 -10.28 -17.28
C GLU A 41 4.21 -10.04 -15.80
N VAL A 42 3.20 -10.09 -14.95
CA VAL A 42 3.34 -9.98 -13.50
C VAL A 42 3.35 -11.37 -12.87
N LYS A 43 4.49 -11.73 -12.27
CA LYS A 43 4.62 -12.98 -11.50
C LYS A 43 4.21 -12.73 -10.05
N ILE A 44 3.32 -13.59 -9.56
CA ILE A 44 2.85 -13.62 -8.18
C ILE A 44 3.39 -14.90 -7.54
N ASN A 45 3.99 -14.80 -6.36
CA ASN A 45 4.47 -15.97 -5.65
C ASN A 45 3.29 -16.75 -5.05
N PRO A 46 3.10 -18.05 -5.37
CA PRO A 46 2.04 -18.86 -4.79
C PRO A 46 2.28 -19.27 -3.32
N ASP A 47 3.47 -18.97 -2.78
CA ASP A 47 3.81 -19.27 -1.38
C ASP A 47 3.12 -18.28 -0.42
N PRO A 48 2.30 -18.74 0.55
CA PRO A 48 1.67 -17.88 1.55
C PRO A 48 2.68 -17.06 2.38
N GLU A 49 3.87 -17.60 2.62
CA GLU A 49 4.91 -16.92 3.43
C GLU A 49 5.55 -15.74 2.69
N ALA A 50 5.41 -15.67 1.36
CA ALA A 50 5.95 -14.57 0.57
C ALA A 50 5.07 -13.30 0.63
N GLY A 51 3.87 -13.38 1.22
CA GLY A 51 2.96 -12.24 1.40
C GLY A 51 2.20 -11.81 0.13
N ASP A 52 2.41 -12.47 -1.00
CA ASP A 52 1.70 -12.22 -2.27
C ASP A 52 0.29 -12.86 -2.28
N VAL A 53 0.10 -13.94 -1.52
CA VAL A 53 -1.16 -14.68 -1.43
C VAL A 53 -1.48 -15.08 0.00
N PHE A 54 -2.76 -15.29 0.30
CA PHE A 54 -3.21 -15.80 1.60
C PHE A 54 -4.18 -16.96 1.41
N LYS A 55 -4.18 -17.91 2.36
CA LYS A 55 -5.04 -19.09 2.32
C LYS A 55 -6.43 -18.77 2.87
N VAL A 56 -7.45 -19.03 2.07
CA VAL A 56 -8.86 -18.79 2.42
C VAL A 56 -9.56 -20.08 2.85
N GLY A 57 -9.09 -21.22 2.34
CA GLY A 57 -9.64 -22.52 2.70
C GLY A 57 -9.01 -23.65 1.91
N SER A 58 -9.60 -24.83 2.01
CA SER A 58 -9.19 -26.00 1.22
C SER A 58 -10.42 -26.61 0.56
N LYS A 59 -10.33 -26.84 -0.74
CA LYS A 59 -11.38 -27.49 -1.54
C LYS A 59 -11.01 -28.94 -1.77
N LYS A 60 -11.94 -29.85 -1.49
CA LYS A 60 -11.75 -31.27 -1.80
C LYS A 60 -11.96 -31.48 -3.30
N VAL A 61 -10.90 -31.79 -4.03
CA VAL A 61 -10.93 -32.14 -5.46
C VAL A 61 -10.57 -33.62 -5.57
N GLY A 62 -11.60 -34.46 -5.72
CA GLY A 62 -11.44 -35.91 -5.68
C GLY A 62 -10.99 -36.44 -4.31
N ASN A 63 -9.85 -37.13 -4.27
CA ASN A 63 -9.26 -37.67 -3.03
C ASN A 63 -8.29 -36.70 -2.33
N ASN A 64 -7.91 -35.60 -2.97
CA ASN A 64 -6.93 -34.66 -2.43
C ASN A 64 -7.60 -33.35 -1.99
N PHE A 65 -7.06 -32.73 -0.95
CA PHE A 65 -7.42 -31.38 -0.55
C PHE A 65 -6.48 -30.41 -1.25
N GLU A 66 -7.03 -29.52 -2.07
CA GLU A 66 -6.28 -28.44 -2.70
C GLU A 66 -6.54 -27.14 -1.96
N ASP A 67 -5.47 -26.39 -1.71
CA ASP A 67 -5.57 -25.10 -1.04
C ASP A 67 -6.11 -24.02 -1.98
N VAL A 68 -7.06 -23.27 -1.45
CA VAL A 68 -7.69 -22.14 -2.12
C VAL A 68 -7.01 -20.86 -1.61
N LEU A 69 -6.34 -20.18 -2.52
CA LEU A 69 -5.52 -19.01 -2.27
C LEU A 69 -6.20 -17.77 -2.84
N SER A 70 -6.09 -16.64 -2.14
CA SER A 70 -6.52 -15.33 -2.62
C SER A 70 -5.33 -14.39 -2.72
N LEU A 71 -5.42 -13.41 -3.61
CA LEU A 71 -4.36 -12.42 -3.80
C LEU A 71 -4.36 -11.40 -2.67
N SER A 72 -3.18 -11.15 -2.09
CA SER A 72 -3.01 -10.12 -1.07
C SER A 72 -3.18 -8.71 -1.65
N LYS A 73 -3.33 -7.73 -0.75
CA LYS A 73 -3.36 -6.30 -1.12
C LYS A 73 -2.18 -5.92 -2.01
N THR A 74 -0.97 -6.35 -1.62
CA THR A 74 0.27 -6.03 -2.33
C THR A 74 0.26 -6.58 -3.75
N ALA A 75 -0.20 -7.82 -3.92
CA ALA A 75 -0.31 -8.45 -5.23
C ALA A 75 -1.33 -7.73 -6.13
N VAL A 76 -2.50 -7.37 -5.61
CA VAL A 76 -3.53 -6.64 -6.38
C VAL A 76 -3.06 -5.24 -6.76
N LEU A 77 -2.36 -4.54 -5.87
CA LEU A 77 -1.80 -3.22 -6.18
C LEU A 77 -0.68 -3.30 -7.23
N ARG A 78 0.16 -4.34 -7.20
CA ARG A 78 1.16 -4.57 -8.26
C ARG A 78 0.49 -4.75 -9.63
N LEU A 79 -0.61 -5.50 -9.69
CA LEU A 79 -1.41 -5.65 -10.91
C LEU A 79 -2.04 -4.31 -11.34
N SER A 80 -2.53 -3.52 -10.39
CA SER A 80 -3.07 -2.18 -10.67
C SER A 80 -2.04 -1.25 -11.32
N THR A 81 -0.81 -1.27 -10.83
CA THR A 81 0.30 -0.47 -11.39
C THR A 81 0.66 -0.93 -12.80
N ALA A 82 0.81 -2.23 -13.01
CA ALA A 82 1.08 -2.80 -14.34
C ALA A 82 -0.04 -2.48 -15.35
N ALA A 83 -1.29 -2.40 -14.88
CA ALA A 83 -2.44 -2.05 -15.72
C ALA A 83 -2.58 -0.55 -16.00
N GLY A 84 -1.79 0.30 -15.34
CA GLY A 84 -1.89 1.76 -15.50
C GLY A 84 -3.22 2.31 -15.02
N ILE A 85 -3.79 1.77 -13.93
CA ILE A 85 -5.02 2.30 -13.33
C ILE A 85 -4.71 3.69 -12.74
N VAL A 86 -5.52 4.67 -13.12
CA VAL A 86 -5.44 6.04 -12.61
C VAL A 86 -6.59 6.29 -11.64
N TRP A 87 -6.24 6.78 -10.45
CA TRP A 87 -7.20 7.10 -9.40
C TRP A 87 -7.69 8.54 -9.51
N ASN A 88 -8.99 8.75 -9.38
CA ASN A 88 -9.55 10.10 -9.26
C ASN A 88 -9.43 10.54 -7.80
N TRP A 89 -8.44 11.39 -7.52
CA TRP A 89 -8.15 11.93 -6.20
C TRP A 89 -9.28 12.78 -5.61
N ALA A 90 -10.16 13.35 -6.44
CA ALA A 90 -11.28 14.18 -5.95
C ALA A 90 -12.50 13.33 -5.53
N GLU A 91 -12.75 12.23 -6.24
CA GLU A 91 -13.90 11.34 -6.02
C GLU A 91 -13.59 10.13 -5.14
N THR A 92 -12.31 9.80 -4.96
CA THR A 92 -11.84 8.77 -4.02
C THR A 92 -11.74 9.39 -2.64
N ARG A 93 -12.77 9.20 -1.82
CA ARG A 93 -12.91 9.85 -0.52
C ARG A 93 -13.89 9.13 0.40
N VAL A 94 -13.84 9.51 1.66
CA VAL A 94 -14.85 9.14 2.66
C VAL A 94 -16.18 9.83 2.33
N LEU A 95 -17.26 9.06 2.24
CA LEU A 95 -18.62 9.59 2.08
C LEU A 95 -19.30 9.84 3.42
N SER A 96 -19.12 8.91 4.36
CA SER A 96 -19.66 9.00 5.72
C SER A 96 -18.69 8.36 6.71
N ALA A 97 -18.44 9.02 7.84
CA ALA A 97 -17.64 8.46 8.93
C ALA A 97 -18.26 8.86 10.27
N GLY A 98 -18.68 7.84 11.01
CA GLY A 98 -19.13 7.93 12.39
C GLY A 98 -18.15 7.24 13.34
N LYS A 99 -18.55 7.09 14.61
CA LYS A 99 -17.77 6.36 15.61
C LYS A 99 -17.68 4.86 15.27
N ASP A 100 -18.81 4.27 14.89
CA ASP A 100 -18.92 2.83 14.66
C ASP A 100 -19.26 2.49 13.19
N TYR A 101 -19.48 3.50 12.33
CA TYR A 101 -19.76 3.32 10.91
C TYR A 101 -18.76 4.06 10.02
N VAL A 102 -18.39 3.48 8.88
CA VAL A 102 -17.63 4.15 7.82
C VAL A 102 -18.10 3.68 6.44
N LEU A 103 -18.27 4.63 5.53
CA LEU A 103 -18.52 4.41 4.11
C LEU A 103 -17.45 5.15 3.29
N TYR A 104 -16.68 4.38 2.53
CA TYR A 104 -15.63 4.89 1.66
C TYR A 104 -15.97 4.62 0.19
N GLN A 105 -15.69 5.59 -0.68
CA GLN A 105 -15.83 5.46 -2.12
C GLN A 105 -14.47 5.57 -2.80
N ALA A 106 -14.19 4.65 -3.73
CA ALA A 106 -13.04 4.72 -4.61
C ALA A 106 -13.48 4.82 -6.07
N VAL A 107 -12.81 5.68 -6.85
CA VAL A 107 -13.06 5.85 -8.28
C VAL A 107 -11.74 5.73 -9.03
N GLY A 108 -11.64 4.71 -9.87
CA GLY A 108 -10.46 4.42 -10.68
C GLY A 108 -10.83 4.20 -12.13
N ALA A 109 -9.90 4.52 -13.03
CA ALA A 109 -10.09 4.32 -14.46
C ALA A 109 -8.90 3.60 -15.08
N MET A 110 -9.17 2.70 -16.01
CA MET A 110 -8.14 2.08 -16.86
C MET A 110 -8.43 2.35 -18.33
N ARG A 111 -7.39 2.36 -19.15
CA ARG A 111 -7.53 2.53 -20.60
C ARG A 111 -7.64 1.17 -21.27
N LYS A 112 -8.69 0.96 -22.07
CA LYS A 112 -8.84 -0.22 -22.91
C LYS A 112 -7.75 -0.27 -23.98
N PRO A 113 -7.48 -1.45 -24.52
CA PRO A 113 -6.76 -1.65 -25.76
C PRO A 113 -7.38 -0.98 -26.98
N SER A 114 -8.65 -0.55 -26.90
CA SER A 114 -9.32 0.28 -27.90
C SER A 114 -9.00 1.78 -27.74
N GLY A 115 -8.31 2.18 -26.67
CA GLY A 115 -7.97 3.57 -26.34
C GLY A 115 -9.01 4.30 -25.49
N GLU A 116 -10.18 3.69 -25.26
CA GLU A 116 -11.29 4.22 -24.46
C GLU A 116 -11.05 4.02 -22.95
N TRP A 117 -11.39 5.01 -22.14
CA TRP A 117 -11.33 4.91 -20.68
C TRP A 117 -12.53 4.17 -20.11
N ILE A 118 -12.30 3.24 -19.17
CA ILE A 118 -13.34 2.62 -18.33
C ILE A 118 -13.22 3.22 -16.93
N PRO A 119 -14.06 4.20 -16.56
CA PRO A 119 -14.16 4.65 -15.19
C PRO A 119 -15.10 3.73 -14.39
N LEU A 120 -14.60 3.17 -13.28
CA LEU A 120 -15.40 2.42 -12.31
C LEU A 120 -15.38 3.11 -10.95
N LYS A 121 -16.50 3.03 -10.23
CA LYS A 121 -16.60 3.41 -8.82
C LYS A 121 -17.03 2.21 -7.98
N ALA A 122 -16.46 2.05 -6.80
CA ALA A 122 -16.90 1.06 -5.83
C ALA A 122 -17.00 1.70 -4.45
N THR A 123 -17.89 1.16 -3.63
CA THR A 123 -18.01 1.56 -2.23
C THR A 123 -17.69 0.41 -1.30
N LYS A 124 -17.21 0.74 -0.10
CA LYS A 124 -17.04 -0.22 0.99
C LYS A 124 -17.58 0.40 2.27
N GLU A 125 -18.54 -0.30 2.86
CA GLU A 125 -19.07 0.02 4.18
C GLU A 125 -18.49 -0.93 5.24
N ILE A 126 -18.27 -0.38 6.42
CA ILE A 126 -17.91 -1.14 7.62
C ILE A 126 -18.75 -0.61 8.76
N ASP A 127 -19.59 -1.48 9.31
CA ASP A 127 -20.33 -1.28 10.54
C ASP A 127 -19.69 -2.12 11.65
N LEU A 128 -19.12 -1.44 12.65
CA LEU A 128 -18.46 -2.08 13.77
C LEU A 128 -19.41 -2.85 14.68
N GLU A 129 -20.70 -2.50 14.74
CA GLU A 129 -21.68 -3.24 15.54
C GLU A 129 -21.93 -4.62 14.92
N VAL A 130 -22.04 -4.68 13.59
CA VAL A 130 -22.18 -5.94 12.86
C VAL A 130 -20.91 -6.77 12.98
N VAL A 131 -19.74 -6.14 12.78
CA VAL A 131 -18.43 -6.82 12.91
C VAL A 131 -18.23 -7.38 14.33
N GLU A 132 -18.65 -6.64 15.36
CA GLU A 132 -18.58 -7.10 16.76
C GLU A 132 -19.43 -8.34 16.99
N ALA A 133 -20.67 -8.35 16.50
CA ALA A 133 -21.58 -9.48 16.61
C ALA A 133 -21.04 -10.73 15.88
N GLU A 134 -20.60 -10.58 14.63
CA GLU A 134 -20.03 -11.70 13.85
C GLU A 134 -18.75 -12.26 14.49
N THR A 135 -17.89 -11.38 14.99
CA THR A 135 -16.65 -11.76 15.67
C THR A 135 -16.95 -12.49 16.99
N TYR A 136 -17.96 -12.03 17.73
CA TYR A 136 -18.39 -12.67 18.97
C TYR A 136 -18.92 -14.09 18.72
N ASP A 137 -19.82 -14.26 17.76
CA ASP A 137 -20.39 -15.57 17.42
C ASP A 137 -19.32 -16.56 16.97
N THR A 138 -18.39 -16.10 16.12
CA THR A 138 -17.25 -16.91 15.66
C THR A 138 -16.33 -17.32 16.82
N ASN A 139 -16.04 -16.38 17.72
CA ASN A 139 -15.23 -16.65 18.90
C ASN A 139 -15.93 -17.60 19.86
N LEU A 140 -17.26 -17.51 20.00
CA LEU A 140 -18.05 -18.39 20.86
C LEU A 140 -18.12 -19.81 20.31
N GLU A 141 -18.27 -20.00 19.00
CA GLU A 141 -18.15 -21.31 18.37
C GLU A 141 -16.75 -21.92 18.54
N THR A 142 -15.72 -21.09 18.39
CA THR A 142 -14.33 -21.51 18.58
C THR A 142 -14.06 -21.87 20.03
N ALA A 143 -14.55 -21.05 20.96
CA ALA A 143 -14.49 -21.30 22.39
C ALA A 143 -15.08 -22.67 22.68
N LYS A 144 -16.32 -22.97 22.26
CA LYS A 144 -16.98 -24.28 22.48
C LYS A 144 -16.14 -25.48 22.02
N LYS A 145 -15.36 -25.35 20.94
CA LYS A 145 -14.50 -26.42 20.38
C LYS A 145 -13.15 -26.55 21.09
N LEU A 146 -12.65 -25.48 21.73
CA LEU A 146 -11.35 -25.46 22.42
C LEU A 146 -11.39 -26.24 23.74
N LYS A 147 -10.25 -26.82 24.14
CA LYS A 147 -10.08 -27.44 25.46
C LYS A 147 -10.01 -26.37 26.56
N PRO A 148 -10.40 -26.68 27.81
CA PRO A 148 -10.31 -25.72 28.93
C PRO A 148 -8.91 -25.15 29.16
N GLU A 149 -7.86 -25.93 28.89
CA GLU A 149 -6.45 -25.53 29.00
C GLU A 149 -6.08 -24.40 28.03
N GLN A 150 -6.72 -24.34 26.86
CA GLN A 150 -6.48 -23.32 25.83
C GLN A 150 -7.34 -22.06 26.04
N ARG A 151 -8.25 -22.10 27.02
CA ARG A 151 -9.13 -20.97 27.39
C ARG A 151 -8.60 -20.21 28.62
N ASP A 152 -7.38 -20.49 29.06
CA ASP A 152 -6.79 -19.93 30.29
C ASP A 152 -7.69 -20.14 31.54
N GLY A 153 -8.50 -21.20 31.55
CA GLY A 153 -9.45 -21.50 32.62
C GLY A 153 -10.72 -20.63 32.65
N LEU A 154 -10.93 -19.77 31.65
CA LEU A 154 -12.12 -18.91 31.54
C LEU A 154 -13.33 -19.68 31.01
N ALA A 155 -14.52 -19.19 31.36
CA ALA A 155 -15.75 -19.67 30.74
C ALA A 155 -15.74 -19.39 29.22
N PRO A 156 -16.39 -20.23 28.39
CA PRO A 156 -16.40 -20.02 26.94
C PRO A 156 -16.93 -18.64 26.52
N GLU A 157 -17.91 -18.11 27.24
CA GLU A 157 -18.49 -16.77 26.99
C GLU A 157 -17.50 -15.66 27.35
N GLU A 158 -16.89 -15.72 28.54
CA GLU A 158 -15.89 -14.73 28.99
C GLU A 158 -14.64 -14.70 28.09
N TRP A 159 -14.21 -15.86 27.60
CA TRP A 159 -13.11 -15.96 26.64
C TRP A 159 -13.47 -15.29 25.31
N ALA A 160 -14.69 -15.54 24.81
CA ALA A 160 -15.18 -14.96 23.56
C ALA A 160 -15.32 -13.43 23.68
N GLU A 161 -15.83 -12.91 24.80
CA GLU A 161 -15.89 -11.47 25.06
C GLU A 161 -14.50 -10.82 25.10
N ALA A 162 -13.57 -11.42 25.83
CA ALA A 162 -12.22 -10.88 25.98
C ALA A 162 -11.47 -10.83 24.63
N LYS A 163 -11.62 -11.87 23.80
CA LYS A 163 -11.04 -11.91 22.45
C LYS A 163 -11.73 -10.92 21.50
N THR A 164 -13.06 -10.86 21.51
CA THR A 164 -13.82 -9.91 20.70
C THR A 164 -13.44 -8.48 21.03
N ARG A 165 -13.32 -8.13 22.32
CA ARG A 165 -12.86 -6.80 22.75
C ARG A 165 -11.48 -6.44 22.22
N LYS A 166 -10.53 -7.38 22.20
CA LYS A 166 -9.19 -7.15 21.63
C LYS A 166 -9.27 -6.91 20.12
N ASN A 167 -10.05 -7.72 19.40
CA ASN A 167 -10.26 -7.54 17.96
C ASN A 167 -10.91 -6.18 17.66
N MET A 168 -11.94 -5.78 18.42
CA MET A 168 -12.63 -4.50 18.23
C MET A 168 -11.72 -3.28 18.43
N ILE A 169 -10.67 -3.37 19.25
CA ILE A 169 -9.66 -2.30 19.37
C ILE A 169 -8.89 -2.13 18.05
N GLN A 170 -8.51 -3.23 17.39
CA GLN A 170 -7.83 -3.17 16.09
C GLN A 170 -8.76 -2.62 15.00
N TRP A 171 -10.01 -3.08 14.97
CA TRP A 171 -11.02 -2.55 14.06
C TRP A 171 -11.25 -1.06 14.25
N LYS A 172 -11.39 -0.58 15.49
CA LYS A 172 -11.57 0.85 15.78
C LYS A 172 -10.37 1.69 15.35
N LYS A 173 -9.15 1.17 15.46
CA LYS A 173 -7.92 1.84 14.99
C LYS A 173 -7.84 1.91 13.47
N ASN A 174 -8.17 0.81 12.77
CA ASN A 174 -7.87 0.64 11.36
C ASN A 174 -9.08 0.74 10.42
N LYS A 175 -10.30 0.99 10.92
CA LYS A 175 -11.53 1.01 10.11
C LYS A 175 -11.45 1.86 8.85
N LEU A 176 -10.85 3.05 8.94
CA LEU A 176 -10.74 3.97 7.80
C LEU A 176 -9.81 3.39 6.74
N MET A 177 -8.64 2.89 7.16
CA MET A 177 -7.66 2.25 6.28
C MET A 177 -8.21 0.98 5.63
N ARG A 178 -9.01 0.19 6.37
CA ARG A 178 -9.69 -1.01 5.87
C ARG A 178 -10.77 -0.66 4.84
N ALA A 179 -11.62 0.33 5.14
CA ALA A 179 -12.66 0.76 4.22
C ALA A 179 -12.07 1.33 2.91
N GLU A 180 -11.03 2.17 3.02
CA GLU A 180 -10.30 2.71 1.87
C GLU A 180 -9.69 1.59 1.02
N THR A 181 -8.93 0.70 1.66
CA THR A 181 -8.28 -0.42 0.96
C THR A 181 -9.32 -1.31 0.28
N GLY A 182 -10.40 -1.68 0.97
CA GLY A 182 -11.46 -2.52 0.39
C GLY A 182 -12.14 -1.88 -0.80
N ALA A 183 -12.49 -0.59 -0.72
CA ALA A 183 -13.09 0.12 -1.86
C ALA A 183 -12.15 0.16 -3.07
N MET A 184 -10.85 0.44 -2.86
CA MET A 184 -9.86 0.43 -3.95
C MET A 184 -9.69 -0.97 -4.55
N LEU A 185 -9.57 -2.01 -3.72
CA LEU A 185 -9.40 -3.39 -4.20
C LEU A 185 -10.61 -3.86 -5.01
N ARG A 186 -11.85 -3.49 -4.62
CA ARG A 186 -13.07 -3.74 -5.42
C ARG A 186 -12.98 -3.12 -6.82
N VAL A 187 -12.53 -1.87 -6.94
CA VAL A 187 -12.32 -1.22 -8.25
C VAL A 187 -11.28 -1.96 -9.09
N VAL A 188 -10.12 -2.30 -8.52
CA VAL A 188 -9.05 -3.00 -9.26
C VAL A 188 -9.52 -4.37 -9.73
N ARG A 189 -10.16 -5.16 -8.85
CA ARG A 189 -10.67 -6.48 -9.23
C ARG A 189 -11.74 -6.40 -10.30
N ALA A 190 -12.62 -5.41 -10.25
CA ALA A 190 -13.65 -5.20 -11.26
C ALA A 190 -13.07 -4.78 -12.62
N LEU A 191 -12.05 -3.90 -12.63
CA LEU A 191 -11.36 -3.44 -13.84
C LEU A 191 -10.60 -4.59 -14.52
N LEU A 192 -9.82 -5.34 -13.75
CA LEU A 192 -8.95 -6.41 -14.26
C LEU A 192 -9.64 -7.77 -14.37
N SER A 193 -10.90 -7.87 -13.90
CA SER A 193 -11.66 -9.13 -13.83
C SER A 193 -10.89 -10.23 -13.11
N VAL A 194 -10.21 -9.87 -12.01
CA VAL A 194 -9.44 -10.79 -11.18
C VAL A 194 -10.40 -11.70 -10.43
N LYS A 195 -10.13 -13.01 -10.47
CA LYS A 195 -10.91 -14.00 -9.71
C LYS A 195 -10.63 -13.83 -8.21
N HIS A 196 -11.63 -14.04 -7.38
CA HIS A 196 -11.46 -13.96 -5.92
C HIS A 196 -10.60 -15.09 -5.34
N GLN A 197 -10.56 -16.25 -6.00
CA GLN A 197 -9.92 -17.46 -5.50
C GLN A 197 -9.17 -18.20 -6.60
N TYR A 198 -7.92 -18.54 -6.33
CA TYR A 198 -7.04 -19.29 -7.23
C TYR A 198 -6.57 -20.58 -6.58
N SER A 199 -6.33 -21.59 -7.40
CA SER A 199 -5.54 -22.75 -7.01
C SER A 199 -4.04 -22.44 -7.10
N ALA A 200 -3.22 -23.17 -6.33
CA ALA A 200 -1.77 -23.04 -6.42
C ALA A 200 -1.21 -23.31 -7.84
N ALA A 201 -1.89 -24.16 -8.62
CA ALA A 201 -1.52 -24.43 -10.01
C ALA A 201 -1.83 -23.25 -10.96
N GLU A 202 -2.93 -22.53 -10.72
CA GLU A 202 -3.27 -21.32 -11.48
C GLU A 202 -2.31 -20.17 -11.18
N LEU A 203 -1.89 -19.99 -9.93
CA LEU A 203 -0.99 -18.90 -9.50
C LEU A 203 0.44 -19.04 -10.01
N LYS A 204 0.88 -20.26 -10.34
CA LYS A 204 2.19 -20.48 -11.00
C LYS A 204 2.25 -19.84 -12.39
N LYS A 205 1.09 -19.59 -13.01
CA LYS A 205 1.03 -18.91 -14.31
C LYS A 205 1.13 -17.40 -14.09
N PRO A 206 2.01 -16.69 -14.83
CA PRO A 206 2.11 -15.24 -14.71
C PRO A 206 0.81 -14.58 -15.17
N PHE A 207 0.52 -13.42 -14.61
CA PHE A 207 -0.60 -12.58 -15.02
C PHE A 207 -0.17 -11.72 -16.19
N ALA A 208 -0.92 -11.78 -17.29
CA ALA A 208 -0.67 -10.98 -18.48
C ALA A 208 -1.59 -9.76 -18.46
N VAL A 209 -0.97 -8.58 -18.36
CA VAL A 209 -1.67 -7.29 -18.39
C VAL A 209 -1.38 -6.63 -19.74
N PRO A 210 -2.36 -6.55 -20.65
CA PRO A 210 -2.17 -5.87 -21.92
C PRO A 210 -2.21 -4.35 -21.74
N THR A 211 -1.14 -3.67 -22.15
CA THR A 211 -1.03 -2.22 -22.19
C THR A 211 -0.85 -1.73 -23.63
N VAL A 212 -1.29 -0.49 -23.90
CA VAL A 212 -1.12 0.14 -25.21
C VAL A 212 -0.05 1.20 -25.11
N ASP A 213 1.08 0.94 -25.76
CA ASP A 213 2.16 1.91 -25.85
C ASP A 213 2.09 2.68 -27.16
N PHE A 214 2.44 3.95 -27.09
CA PHE A 214 2.75 4.75 -28.27
C PHE A 214 4.13 4.33 -28.80
N ALA A 215 4.14 3.64 -29.93
CA ALA A 215 5.35 3.11 -30.55
C ALA A 215 5.25 3.28 -32.07
N PRO A 216 5.35 4.52 -32.57
CA PRO A 216 5.28 4.81 -33.99
C PRO A 216 6.50 4.23 -34.72
N ASP A 217 6.32 3.80 -35.96
CA ASP A 217 7.43 3.35 -36.78
C ASP A 217 8.25 4.54 -37.27
N TYR A 218 9.39 4.78 -36.61
CA TYR A 218 10.30 5.87 -36.96
C TYR A 218 11.14 5.62 -38.23
N SER A 219 11.04 4.42 -38.82
CA SER A 219 11.70 4.12 -40.10
C SER A 219 11.09 4.95 -41.24
N ASP A 220 9.80 5.30 -41.13
CA ASP A 220 9.11 6.16 -42.08
C ASP A 220 9.46 7.65 -41.85
N PRO A 221 9.98 8.38 -42.86
CA PRO A 221 10.27 9.80 -42.76
C PRO A 221 9.02 10.69 -42.51
N GLU A 222 7.82 10.29 -42.96
CA GLU A 222 6.59 11.07 -42.71
C GLU A 222 6.19 11.02 -41.24
N VAL A 223 6.26 9.84 -40.62
CA VAL A 223 5.97 9.62 -39.21
C VAL A 223 6.94 10.41 -38.32
N ARG A 224 8.22 10.45 -38.68
CA ARG A 224 9.23 11.23 -37.97
C ARG A 224 8.94 12.73 -38.04
N LYS A 225 8.51 13.23 -39.20
CA LYS A 225 8.14 14.63 -39.40
C LYS A 225 6.90 15.00 -38.59
N ALA A 226 5.84 14.18 -38.67
CA ALA A 226 4.61 14.38 -37.90
C ALA A 226 4.87 14.36 -36.39
N MET A 227 5.74 13.46 -35.92
CA MET A 227 6.13 13.39 -34.51
C MET A 227 6.99 14.58 -34.07
N ALA A 228 7.91 15.05 -34.91
CA ALA A 228 8.69 16.25 -34.62
C ALA A 228 7.79 17.49 -34.51
N GLU A 229 6.81 17.64 -35.41
CA GLU A 229 5.84 18.73 -35.37
C GLU A 229 4.93 18.65 -34.13
N ALA A 230 4.42 17.47 -33.80
CA ALA A 230 3.62 17.24 -32.59
C ALA A 230 4.44 17.49 -31.32
N GLY A 231 5.71 17.08 -31.30
CA GLY A 231 6.65 17.32 -30.20
C GLY A 231 6.89 18.81 -29.97
N ILE A 232 7.11 19.59 -31.03
CA ILE A 232 7.27 21.06 -30.94
C ILE A 232 6.01 21.70 -30.36
N ARG A 233 4.81 21.26 -30.77
CA ARG A 233 3.53 21.76 -30.20
C ARG A 233 3.40 21.41 -28.72
N ALA A 234 3.65 20.16 -28.34
CA ALA A 234 3.58 19.71 -26.95
C ALA A 234 4.60 20.44 -26.04
N THR A 235 5.81 20.69 -26.53
CA THR A 235 6.80 21.50 -25.81
C THR A 235 6.36 22.95 -25.69
N SER A 236 5.74 23.51 -26.73
CA SER A 236 5.16 24.86 -26.67
C SER A 236 3.99 24.94 -25.69
N ASP A 237 3.17 23.89 -25.56
CA ASP A 237 2.05 23.86 -24.63
C ASP A 237 2.52 23.71 -23.17
N LEU A 238 3.52 22.86 -22.93
CA LEU A 238 4.08 22.61 -21.59
C LEU A 238 4.98 23.75 -21.09
N PHE A 239 5.72 24.42 -21.97
CA PHE A 239 6.75 25.39 -21.61
C PHE A 239 6.52 26.81 -22.18
N GLY A 240 5.46 27.03 -22.97
CA GLY A 240 5.09 28.35 -23.47
C GLY A 240 4.33 29.20 -22.43
N GLN A 241 4.17 30.51 -22.71
CA GLN A 241 3.48 31.47 -21.83
C GLN A 241 1.99 31.15 -21.56
N SER A 242 1.45 30.10 -22.20
CA SER A 242 0.09 29.57 -22.00
C SER A 242 -0.01 28.55 -20.86
N ALA A 243 1.10 28.12 -20.26
CA ALA A 243 1.16 27.08 -19.23
C ALA A 243 0.36 27.41 -17.94
N VAL A 244 -0.03 28.67 -17.73
CA VAL A 244 -0.75 29.10 -16.52
C VAL A 244 -2.23 28.69 -16.53
N HIS A 245 -2.81 28.30 -17.68
CA HIS A 245 -4.24 27.92 -17.77
C HIS A 245 -4.51 26.40 -17.78
N GLN A 246 -3.48 25.55 -17.78
CA GLN A 246 -3.64 24.08 -17.93
C GLN A 246 -3.28 23.25 -16.68
N LEU A 247 -3.15 23.87 -15.50
CA LEU A 247 -3.05 23.13 -14.24
C LEU A 247 -4.38 22.49 -13.79
N GLN A 248 -5.47 22.68 -14.54
CA GLN A 248 -6.65 21.82 -14.42
C GLN A 248 -6.32 20.50 -15.10
N ALA A 249 -6.19 19.45 -14.28
CA ALA A 249 -6.06 18.07 -14.74
C ALA A 249 -7.06 17.76 -15.87
N PRO A 250 -6.75 16.84 -16.80
CA PRO A 250 -7.71 16.34 -17.79
C PRO A 250 -8.78 15.47 -17.10
N GLN A 251 -9.57 16.06 -16.20
CA GLN A 251 -10.73 15.47 -15.56
C GLN A 251 -11.96 15.50 -16.50
N GLN A 252 -11.88 16.20 -17.62
CA GLN A 252 -13.03 16.49 -18.49
C GLN A 252 -13.31 15.47 -19.61
N LEU A 253 -12.57 14.35 -19.68
CA LEU A 253 -12.83 13.30 -20.69
C LEU A 253 -13.08 11.90 -20.12
N LEU A 254 -13.33 11.78 -18.82
CA LEU A 254 -13.80 10.53 -18.23
C LEU A 254 -15.34 10.57 -18.19
N GLY A 255 -15.99 9.57 -18.78
CA GLY A 255 -17.43 9.39 -18.65
C GLY A 255 -17.85 9.21 -17.19
N GLN A 256 -19.16 9.24 -16.92
CA GLN A 256 -19.69 8.95 -15.58
C GLN A 256 -19.19 7.57 -15.12
N PRO A 257 -18.63 7.46 -13.90
CA PRO A 257 -18.09 6.20 -13.42
C PRO A 257 -19.20 5.16 -13.25
N ILE A 258 -18.95 3.95 -13.76
CA ILE A 258 -19.88 2.84 -13.65
C ILE A 258 -19.79 2.27 -12.23
N ASP A 259 -20.95 2.05 -11.61
CA ASP A 259 -21.06 1.47 -10.28
C ASP A 259 -20.71 -0.02 -10.29
N VAL A 260 -19.67 -0.40 -9.55
CA VAL A 260 -19.22 -1.79 -9.41
C VAL A 260 -20.27 -2.62 -8.67
N ASP A 261 -20.96 -2.03 -7.69
CA ASP A 261 -21.92 -2.75 -6.85
C ASP A 261 -23.11 -3.20 -7.71
N GLN A 262 -23.56 -2.33 -8.62
CA GLN A 262 -24.57 -2.67 -9.63
C GLN A 262 -24.08 -3.66 -10.70
N ARG A 263 -22.76 -3.71 -10.94
CA ARG A 263 -22.14 -4.65 -11.90
C ARG A 263 -22.06 -6.04 -11.29
N GLU A 264 -21.64 -6.17 -10.03
CA GLU A 264 -21.53 -7.47 -9.33
C GLU A 264 -22.88 -8.19 -9.20
N GLU A 265 -23.97 -7.46 -8.90
CA GLU A 265 -25.33 -8.04 -8.85
C GLU A 265 -25.75 -8.72 -10.16
N ARG A 266 -25.23 -8.26 -11.31
CA ARG A 266 -25.51 -8.86 -12.62
C ARG A 266 -24.69 -10.10 -12.93
N PHE A 267 -23.49 -10.24 -12.34
CA PHE A 267 -22.55 -11.33 -12.64
C PHE A 267 -22.42 -12.37 -11.52
N ASN A 268 -22.86 -12.06 -10.29
CA ASN A 268 -22.85 -12.94 -9.11
C ASN A 268 -24.23 -12.99 -8.41
N ALA A 269 -25.31 -13.01 -9.19
CA ALA A 269 -26.69 -13.02 -8.69
C ALA A 269 -27.02 -14.18 -7.72
N SER A 270 -26.22 -15.26 -7.73
CA SER A 270 -26.39 -16.42 -6.86
C SER A 270 -25.66 -16.33 -5.52
N GLY A 271 -24.86 -15.28 -5.26
CA GLY A 271 -24.10 -15.11 -4.01
C GLY A 271 -23.08 -16.22 -3.72
N ALA A 272 -22.74 -17.03 -4.73
CA ALA A 272 -21.90 -18.24 -4.56
C ALA A 272 -20.40 -17.92 -4.46
N VAL A 273 -20.01 -16.70 -4.84
CA VAL A 273 -18.64 -16.21 -4.72
C VAL A 273 -18.55 -15.27 -3.52
N ILE A 274 -17.81 -15.69 -2.51
CA ILE A 274 -17.47 -14.86 -1.34
C ILE A 274 -16.49 -13.76 -1.74
N ASP A 275 -16.81 -12.52 -1.36
CA ASP A 275 -15.96 -11.36 -1.62
C ASP A 275 -14.60 -11.57 -0.95
N ALA A 276 -13.54 -11.56 -1.77
CA ALA A 276 -12.17 -11.74 -1.33
C ALA A 276 -11.78 -10.72 -0.25
N ASP A 277 -12.34 -9.50 -0.27
CA ASP A 277 -12.07 -8.50 0.75
C ASP A 277 -12.73 -8.83 2.08
N VAL A 278 -13.94 -9.42 2.06
CA VAL A 278 -14.57 -9.94 3.28
C VAL A 278 -13.73 -11.08 3.85
N THR A 279 -13.21 -11.98 3.01
CA THR A 279 -12.32 -13.05 3.50
C THR A 279 -10.96 -12.57 3.98
N ALA A 280 -10.40 -11.52 3.35
CA ALA A 280 -9.15 -10.89 3.80
C ALA A 280 -9.30 -10.29 5.20
N ASP A 281 -10.43 -9.61 5.45
CA ASP A 281 -10.76 -9.08 6.77
C ASP A 281 -10.87 -10.19 7.82
N VAL A 282 -11.39 -11.37 7.47
CA VAL A 282 -11.47 -12.55 8.37
C VAL A 282 -10.09 -13.17 8.63
N VAL A 283 -9.22 -13.25 7.62
CA VAL A 283 -7.84 -13.78 7.78
C VAL A 283 -6.98 -12.85 8.63
N ASP A 284 -7.11 -11.54 8.44
CA ASP A 284 -6.49 -10.54 9.31
C ASP A 284 -7.03 -10.58 10.76
N ASN A 285 -8.19 -11.20 10.98
CA ASN A 285 -8.81 -11.37 12.30
C ASN A 285 -8.41 -12.68 13.00
N LEU A 286 -7.52 -13.49 12.40
CA LEU A 286 -6.97 -14.65 13.09
C LEU A 286 -6.29 -14.19 14.38
N PRO A 287 -6.56 -14.84 15.53
CA PRO A 287 -5.96 -14.44 16.79
C PRO A 287 -4.45 -14.49 16.62
N TRP A 288 -3.79 -13.36 16.87
CA TRP A 288 -2.34 -13.32 17.08
C TRP A 288 -2.01 -14.32 18.19
N THR A 289 -1.62 -15.53 17.80
CA THR A 289 -0.97 -16.50 18.67
C THR A 289 0.47 -16.03 18.72
N GLY A 290 0.83 -15.33 19.79
CA GLY A 290 2.15 -14.71 19.99
C GLY A 290 3.33 -15.67 20.09
N GLU A 291 3.27 -16.83 19.43
CA GLU A 291 4.33 -17.82 19.40
C GLU A 291 4.45 -18.37 17.97
N GLY A 292 5.42 -17.81 17.23
CA GLY A 292 5.95 -18.33 15.98
C GLY A 292 5.31 -17.76 14.71
N ASP A 293 5.79 -16.63 14.20
CA ASP A 293 6.74 -16.63 13.08
C ASP A 293 7.32 -15.22 12.88
N GLY A 294 8.59 -15.16 12.51
CA GLY A 294 9.36 -13.93 12.30
C GLY A 294 9.07 -13.30 10.94
N GLY A 295 7.82 -12.94 10.68
CA GLY A 295 7.43 -12.16 9.50
C GLY A 295 7.71 -10.68 9.73
N ASN A 296 8.79 -10.17 9.14
CA ASN A 296 9.07 -8.73 9.10
C ASN A 296 7.86 -7.97 8.52
N ASP A 297 7.29 -7.08 9.32
CA ASP A 297 6.48 -5.94 8.86
C ASP A 297 7.38 -5.04 7.98
N VAL A 298 7.58 -5.42 6.72
CA VAL A 298 8.21 -4.53 5.75
C VAL A 298 7.12 -3.60 5.23
N GLY A 299 7.12 -2.37 5.74
CA GLY A 299 6.33 -1.27 5.21
C GLY A 299 6.62 -0.99 3.72
N PRO A 300 5.86 -0.09 3.07
CA PRO A 300 5.98 0.21 1.65
C PRO A 300 7.45 0.53 1.24
N PRO A 301 7.92 0.16 0.03
CA PRO A 301 9.36 0.15 -0.32
C PRO A 301 10.07 1.51 -0.38
N TRP A 302 9.43 2.63 -0.06
CA TRP A 302 10.11 3.92 0.19
C TRP A 302 10.28 4.23 1.69
N GLU A 303 9.75 3.39 2.57
CA GLU A 303 10.05 3.30 4.00
C GLU A 303 10.90 2.06 4.34
N GLY A 304 11.38 1.34 3.30
CA GLY A 304 12.05 0.05 3.40
C GLY A 304 13.42 -0.02 2.73
N GLN A 305 14.14 1.09 2.55
CA GLN A 305 15.60 1.00 2.49
C GLN A 305 16.09 0.70 3.90
N ALA A 306 16.12 -0.59 4.22
CA ALA A 306 17.15 -1.12 5.10
C ALA A 306 18.47 -0.60 4.54
N VAL A 307 19.02 0.41 5.19
CA VAL A 307 20.42 0.76 5.10
C VAL A 307 21.13 -0.56 5.36
N THR A 308 21.70 -1.14 4.32
CA THR A 308 22.64 -2.25 4.47
C THR A 308 23.62 -1.81 5.54
N ASP A 309 23.76 -2.61 6.60
CA ASP A 309 24.77 -2.43 7.63
C ASP A 309 26.15 -2.30 6.97
N ASP A 310 26.52 -1.06 6.64
CA ASP A 310 27.89 -0.66 6.51
C ASP A 310 28.45 -0.72 7.93
N PRO A 311 29.49 -1.51 8.23
CA PRO A 311 30.01 -1.72 9.59
C PRO A 311 30.65 -0.48 10.24
N GLY A 312 30.29 0.73 9.80
CA GLY A 312 30.94 1.98 10.17
C GLY A 312 30.03 3.12 10.66
N GLN A 313 28.69 2.97 10.73
CA GLN A 313 27.82 4.12 11.05
C GLN A 313 26.85 3.95 12.24
N HIS A 314 26.80 2.79 12.89
CA HIS A 314 25.82 2.50 13.96
C HIS A 314 26.27 2.77 15.42
N ASP A 315 27.33 3.56 15.64
CA ASP A 315 27.91 3.72 16.99
C ASP A 315 27.92 5.15 17.57
N MET A 316 27.40 6.17 16.87
CA MET A 316 27.58 7.56 17.34
C MET A 316 26.43 8.15 18.18
N PHE A 317 25.24 7.52 18.24
CA PHE A 317 24.06 8.15 18.87
C PHE A 317 23.42 7.40 20.04
N LYS A 318 23.80 6.15 20.35
CA LYS A 318 23.24 5.42 21.51
C LYS A 318 23.70 5.93 22.88
N ASN A 319 24.80 6.69 22.95
CA ASN A 319 25.38 7.22 24.19
C ASN A 319 25.63 8.75 24.16
N ALA A 320 24.98 9.48 23.26
CA ALA A 320 25.18 10.92 23.10
C ALA A 320 24.51 11.70 24.24
N ILE A 321 25.31 12.45 25.03
CA ILE A 321 24.80 13.33 26.10
C ILE A 321 24.53 14.71 25.52
N VAL A 322 23.31 15.22 25.67
CA VAL A 322 22.90 16.54 25.15
C VAL A 322 23.09 17.63 26.20
N CYS A 323 23.60 18.78 25.77
CA CYS A 323 23.76 19.98 26.59
C CYS A 323 22.41 20.66 26.85
N GLN A 324 22.08 20.91 28.12
CA GLN A 324 20.83 21.59 28.53
C GLN A 324 20.85 23.12 28.35
N GLY A 325 21.93 23.68 27.82
CA GLY A 325 22.06 25.12 27.56
C GLY A 325 21.90 25.51 26.09
N CYS A 326 22.32 24.64 25.17
CA CYS A 326 22.33 24.93 23.73
C CYS A 326 21.77 23.79 22.86
N ASP A 327 21.25 22.72 23.48
CA ASP A 327 20.67 21.53 22.85
C ASP A 327 21.59 20.80 21.86
N GLN A 328 22.90 21.07 21.92
CA GLN A 328 23.92 20.36 21.14
C GLN A 328 24.44 19.13 21.88
N ILE A 329 24.83 18.09 21.13
CA ILE A 329 25.52 16.92 21.68
C ILE A 329 26.88 17.36 22.24
N ILE A 330 27.19 16.94 23.47
CA ILE A 330 28.48 17.19 24.11
C ILE A 330 29.52 16.32 23.39
N ALA A 331 30.35 16.96 22.57
CA ALA A 331 31.47 16.31 21.90
C ALA A 331 32.62 16.02 22.87
N ILE A 332 33.49 15.07 22.49
CA ILE A 332 34.79 14.88 23.15
C ILE A 332 35.62 16.15 22.91
N GLU A 333 36.14 16.75 23.98
CA GLU A 333 37.02 17.91 23.87
C GLU A 333 38.30 17.65 24.67
N LYS A 334 39.44 17.61 23.96
CA LYS A 334 40.75 17.19 24.47
C LYS A 334 40.72 15.76 25.04
N ASP A 335 41.12 15.58 26.30
CA ASP A 335 41.24 14.30 26.99
C ASP A 335 40.01 13.94 27.85
N TRP A 336 38.92 14.70 27.72
CA TRP A 336 37.72 14.54 28.55
C TRP A 336 36.59 13.88 27.76
N THR A 337 36.03 12.80 28.31
CA THR A 337 34.88 12.12 27.69
C THR A 337 33.59 12.92 27.91
N PRO A 338 32.56 12.77 27.05
CA PRO A 338 31.29 13.48 27.18
C PRO A 338 30.60 13.25 28.54
N GLN A 339 30.77 12.05 29.11
CA GLN A 339 30.30 11.72 30.47
C GLN A 339 31.03 12.53 31.54
N GLN A 340 32.36 12.66 31.47
CA GLN A 340 33.14 13.45 32.41
C GLN A 340 32.81 14.95 32.33
N ILE A 341 32.58 15.48 31.13
CA ILE A 341 32.18 16.88 30.92
C ILE A 341 30.79 17.13 31.51
N ALA A 342 29.84 16.23 31.27
CA ALA A 342 28.48 16.33 31.79
C ALA A 342 28.44 16.21 33.32
N ASP A 343 29.19 15.29 33.90
CA ASP A 343 29.25 15.06 35.35
C ASP A 343 29.92 16.23 36.09
N TYR A 344 30.98 16.80 35.52
CA TYR A 344 31.61 18.01 36.06
C TYR A 344 30.63 19.18 36.07
N SER A 345 29.92 19.40 34.96
CA SER A 345 28.92 20.46 34.88
C SER A 345 27.76 20.24 35.84
N GLN A 346 27.29 18.99 35.97
CA GLN A 346 26.22 18.64 36.90
C GLN A 346 26.61 18.92 38.35
N LYS A 347 27.87 18.65 38.73
CA LYS A 347 28.39 18.91 40.08
C LYS A 347 28.61 20.41 40.36
N ARG A 348 29.05 21.19 39.37
CA ARG A 348 29.41 22.60 39.55
C ARG A 348 28.25 23.58 39.32
N TYR A 349 27.40 23.30 38.33
CA TYR A 349 26.34 24.19 37.86
C TYR A 349 24.93 23.58 37.99
N GLY A 350 24.80 22.33 38.46
CA GLY A 350 23.52 21.64 38.61
C GLY A 350 22.84 21.22 37.29
N LYS A 351 23.48 21.44 36.14
CA LYS A 351 22.97 21.14 34.80
C LYS A 351 24.05 20.48 33.95
N LYS A 352 23.67 19.60 33.02
CA LYS A 352 24.60 18.99 32.06
C LYS A 352 24.87 19.96 30.91
N LEU A 353 26.01 20.65 30.95
CA LEU A 353 26.40 21.67 29.96
C LEU A 353 27.67 21.27 29.22
N CYS A 354 27.78 21.64 27.95
CA CYS A 354 29.03 21.57 27.18
C CYS A 354 30.04 22.63 27.66
N VAL A 355 31.30 22.50 27.25
CA VAL A 355 32.41 23.36 27.72
C VAL A 355 32.21 24.84 27.36
N SER A 356 31.59 25.16 26.22
CA SER A 356 31.26 26.55 25.87
C SER A 356 30.24 27.15 26.84
N CYS A 357 29.13 26.44 27.09
CA CYS A 357 28.12 26.86 28.07
C CYS A 357 28.67 26.92 29.50
N GLN A 358 29.63 26.06 29.88
CA GLN A 358 30.32 26.15 31.17
C GLN A 358 31.17 27.42 31.30
N LYS A 359 31.87 27.83 30.23
CA LYS A 359 32.66 29.09 30.22
C LYS A 359 31.75 30.32 30.37
N GLU A 360 30.61 30.31 29.69
CA GLU A 360 29.59 31.37 29.82
C GLU A 360 29.00 31.42 31.24
N ALA A 361 28.63 30.27 31.81
CA ALA A 361 28.15 30.18 33.19
C ALA A 361 29.21 30.68 34.19
N GLY A 362 30.48 30.32 34.00
CA GLY A 362 31.58 30.81 34.84
C GLY A 362 31.87 32.32 34.70
N LEU A 363 31.64 32.91 33.53
CA LEU A 363 31.72 34.36 33.32
C LEU A 363 30.56 35.09 34.02
N GLN A 364 29.36 34.51 34.01
CA GLN A 364 28.21 35.05 34.74
C GLN A 364 28.46 35.02 36.26
N GLU A 365 28.92 33.90 36.82
CA GLU A 365 29.27 33.81 38.25
C GLU A 365 30.32 34.85 38.68
N LYS A 366 31.36 35.07 37.86
CA LYS A 366 32.39 36.08 38.15
C LYS A 366 31.83 37.51 38.10
N LYS A 367 30.90 37.81 37.19
CA LYS A 367 30.21 39.11 37.15
C LYS A 367 29.32 39.31 38.39
N THR A 368 28.60 38.28 38.82
CA THR A 368 27.75 38.33 40.03
C THR A 368 28.60 38.44 41.31
N ALA A 369 29.76 37.80 41.36
CA ALA A 369 30.72 37.94 42.46
C ALA A 369 31.41 39.32 42.49
N GLY A 370 31.73 39.89 41.32
CA GLY A 370 32.29 41.24 41.19
C GLY A 370 31.30 42.35 41.57
N GLN A 371 30.02 42.20 41.25
CA GLN A 371 28.96 43.14 41.68
C GLN A 371 28.73 43.11 43.21
N LYS A 372 28.93 41.97 43.87
CA LYS A 372 28.85 41.88 45.34
C LYS A 372 30.08 42.45 46.06
N ALA A 373 31.23 42.57 45.39
CA ALA A 373 32.45 43.18 45.94
C ALA A 373 32.59 44.68 45.62
N GLY A 374 31.85 45.21 44.64
CA GLY A 374 31.85 46.63 44.25
C GLY A 374 30.71 47.48 44.82
N GLY A 375 29.77 46.88 45.57
CA GLY A 375 28.68 47.58 46.27
C GLY A 375 29.00 48.02 47.69
N GLY A 376 30.29 48.01 48.06
CA GLY A 376 30.80 48.42 49.36
C GLY A 376 31.86 49.50 49.24
N ARG A 377 31.47 50.67 48.71
CA ARG A 377 32.03 52.00 49.02
C ARG A 377 31.12 53.10 48.55
#